data_AF-A0A7Z7R023-F1
#
_entry.id   AF-A0A7Z7R023-F1
#
_cell.length_a   1.000
_cell.length_b   1.000
_cell.length_c   1.000
_cell.angle_alpha   90.00
_cell.angle_beta   90.00
_cell.angle_gamma   90.00
#
_symmetry.space_group_name_H-M   'P 1'
#
loop_
_entity.id
_entity.type
_entity.pdbx_description
1 polymer ?
#
loop_
_entity_poly.entity_id
_entity_poly.type
_entity_poly.pdbx_seq_one_letter_code
_entity_poly.pdbx_strand_id
1 'polypeptide(L)'
;MRVAIIGMGTAGVSVLRELVKHPKFNQLDIDLYDDKVNMGQGVPFQNDSSELLINMPSKKMSLNLDDETEFWKWYKQQTDFNFDEPAYLPRFVFGHYMKSYLSMYTKKYPNISTNYNKVQEIYTNSNIDETNLTYYICTTNSEQSWQTYDYVFLTCGTFAYHDPYNLKGKKRIYRYALSNI
;
A
#
# COMPACT_ATOMS: atom_id res chain seq x y z
N MET A 1 -7.27 3.25 -20.37
CA MET A 1 -7.25 1.90 -19.76
C MET A 1 -7.35 2.08 -18.26
N ARG A 2 -8.20 1.34 -17.57
CA ARG A 2 -8.43 1.51 -16.13
C ARG A 2 -7.72 0.42 -15.34
N VAL A 3 -6.96 0.84 -14.33
CA VAL A 3 -6.13 -0.03 -13.50
C VAL A 3 -6.56 0.12 -12.05
N ALA A 4 -6.79 -1.00 -11.37
CA ALA A 4 -6.96 -1.01 -9.92
C ALA A 4 -5.69 -1.49 -9.23
N ILE A 5 -5.32 -0.84 -8.13
CA ILE A 5 -4.29 -1.32 -7.20
C ILE A 5 -4.96 -1.53 -5.85
N ILE A 6 -5.00 -2.78 -5.37
CA ILE A 6 -5.71 -3.17 -4.15
C ILE A 6 -4.72 -3.53 -3.06
N GLY A 7 -4.70 -2.71 -2.01
CA GLY A 7 -3.72 -2.74 -0.92
C GLY A 7 -2.58 -1.75 -1.19
N MET A 8 -2.57 -0.63 -0.48
CA MET A 8 -1.60 0.47 -0.63
C MET A 8 -0.56 0.49 0.49
N GLY A 9 -0.12 -0.71 0.90
CA GLY A 9 1.14 -0.88 1.64
C GLY A 9 2.35 -0.79 0.72
N THR A 10 3.47 -1.39 1.14
CA THR A 10 4.75 -1.31 0.41
C THR A 10 4.64 -1.73 -1.06
N ALA A 11 4.00 -2.88 -1.34
CA ALA A 11 3.87 -3.37 -2.71
C ALA A 11 3.01 -2.45 -3.59
N GLY A 12 1.86 -1.97 -3.10
CA GLY A 12 0.98 -1.07 -3.86
C GLY A 12 1.62 0.27 -4.15
N VAL A 13 2.33 0.85 -3.17
CA VAL A 13 3.10 2.09 -3.37
C VAL A 13 4.23 1.89 -4.39
N SER A 14 4.93 0.75 -4.36
CA SER A 14 5.95 0.42 -5.36
C SER A 14 5.37 0.25 -6.76
N VAL A 15 4.24 -0.44 -6.92
CA VAL A 15 3.57 -0.58 -8.22
C VAL A 15 3.20 0.79 -8.78
N LEU A 16 2.56 1.63 -7.97
CA LEU A 16 2.20 2.98 -8.40
C LEU A 16 3.44 3.80 -8.79
N ARG A 17 4.52 3.69 -8.02
CA ARG A 17 5.79 4.38 -8.28
C ARG A 17 6.40 4.00 -9.63
N GLU A 18 6.33 2.75 -10.03
CA GLU A 18 6.84 2.33 -11.34
C GLU A 18 5.86 2.68 -12.47
N LEU A 19 4.54 2.61 -12.21
CA LEU A 19 3.53 3.05 -13.18
C LEU A 19 3.68 4.52 -13.55
N VAL A 20 3.95 5.42 -12.59
CA VAL A 20 4.12 6.87 -12.88
C VAL A 20 5.35 7.17 -13.74
N LYS A 21 6.31 6.25 -13.85
CA LYS A 21 7.49 6.37 -14.73
C LYS A 21 7.21 5.85 -16.16
N HIS A 22 6.13 5.10 -16.35
CA HIS A 22 5.85 4.42 -17.61
C HIS A 22 5.49 5.43 -18.73
N PRO A 23 6.00 5.29 -19.97
CA PRO A 23 5.75 6.25 -21.06
C PRO A 23 4.27 6.46 -21.40
N LYS A 24 3.43 5.45 -21.14
CA LYS A 24 1.98 5.49 -21.37
C LYS A 24 1.17 5.82 -20.11
N PHE A 25 1.79 6.27 -19.02
CA PHE A 25 1.12 6.56 -17.75
C PHE A 25 -0.11 7.47 -17.92
N ASN A 26 0.01 8.52 -18.74
CA ASN A 26 -1.07 9.48 -18.99
C ASN A 26 -2.28 8.88 -19.76
N GLN A 27 -2.20 7.62 -20.21
CA GLN A 27 -3.28 6.88 -20.87
C GLN A 27 -4.00 5.91 -19.89
N LEU A 28 -3.53 5.86 -18.64
CA LEU A 28 -4.07 5.02 -17.58
C LEU A 28 -4.94 5.86 -16.64
N ASP A 29 -6.10 5.35 -16.28
CA ASP A 29 -6.89 5.82 -15.14
C ASP A 29 -6.67 4.85 -13.99
N ILE A 30 -6.15 5.31 -12.86
CA ILE A 30 -5.68 4.44 -11.77
C ILE A 30 -6.53 4.68 -10.53
N ASP A 31 -7.15 3.62 -10.02
CA ASP A 31 -7.87 3.64 -8.75
C ASP A 31 -7.09 2.85 -7.69
N LEU A 32 -6.84 3.51 -6.57
CA LEU A 32 -6.10 2.98 -5.43
C LEU A 32 -7.08 2.58 -4.34
N TYR A 33 -7.05 1.32 -3.91
CA TYR A 33 -7.93 0.78 -2.87
C TYR A 33 -7.13 0.41 -1.64
N ASP A 34 -7.45 1.03 -0.51
CA ASP A 34 -6.96 0.63 0.82
C ASP A 34 -7.81 1.32 1.89
N ASP A 35 -7.76 0.89 3.13
CA ASP A 35 -8.46 1.59 4.20
C ASP A 35 -7.80 2.95 4.53
N LYS A 36 -8.60 3.86 5.10
CA LYS A 36 -8.15 5.23 5.42
C LYS A 36 -6.99 5.28 6.42
N VAL A 37 -6.85 4.26 7.27
CA VAL A 37 -5.82 4.22 8.32
C VAL A 37 -4.48 3.80 7.71
N ASN A 38 -4.48 2.77 6.88
CA ASN A 38 -3.28 2.12 6.37
C ASN A 38 -2.83 2.61 4.98
N MET A 39 -3.67 3.38 4.27
CA MET A 39 -3.36 3.94 2.94
C MET A 39 -1.98 4.60 2.89
N GLY A 40 -1.09 4.03 2.07
CA GLY A 40 0.28 4.51 1.82
C GLY A 40 1.31 4.08 2.85
N GLN A 41 0.93 3.30 3.86
CA GLN A 41 1.79 2.90 4.97
C GLN A 41 1.79 1.37 5.14
N GLY A 42 0.62 0.74 5.00
CA GLY A 42 0.41 -0.67 5.29
C GLY A 42 0.47 -0.98 6.79
N VAL A 43 -0.22 -2.05 7.20
CA VAL A 43 -0.32 -2.46 8.62
C VAL A 43 1.04 -2.64 9.32
N PRO A 44 2.09 -3.24 8.69
CA PRO A 44 3.36 -3.45 9.37
C PRO A 44 4.13 -2.18 9.72
N PHE A 45 3.80 -1.05 9.08
CA PHE A 45 4.49 0.22 9.28
C PHE A 45 3.58 1.29 9.88
N GLN A 46 2.43 0.91 10.46
CA GLN A 46 1.51 1.82 11.15
C GLN A 46 2.20 2.59 12.30
N ASN A 47 1.58 3.69 12.76
CA ASN A 47 2.07 4.44 13.92
C ASN A 47 1.98 3.58 15.19
N ASP A 48 3.11 3.01 15.59
CA ASP A 48 3.25 2.18 16.78
C ASP A 48 4.47 2.59 17.61
N SER A 49 5.30 1.64 18.04
CA SER A 49 6.37 1.87 19.00
C SER A 49 7.69 2.22 18.31
N SER A 50 8.43 3.14 18.93
CA SER A 50 9.81 3.48 18.53
C SER A 50 10.81 2.34 18.67
N GLU A 51 10.46 1.31 19.43
CA GLU A 51 11.30 0.12 19.64
C GLU A 51 11.17 -0.89 18.48
N LEU A 52 10.15 -0.73 17.62
CA LEU A 52 9.94 -1.60 16.47
C LEU A 52 10.69 -1.05 15.25
N LEU A 53 11.93 -1.52 15.07
CA LEU A 53 12.84 -1.05 14.03
C LEU A 53 12.65 -1.78 12.69
N ILE A 54 13.05 -1.12 11.60
CA ILE A 54 13.26 -1.79 10.32
C ILE A 54 14.41 -2.78 10.40
N ASN A 55 14.38 -3.83 9.57
CA ASN A 55 15.40 -4.88 9.51
C ASN A 55 16.54 -4.58 8.50
N MET A 56 16.58 -3.37 7.94
CA MET A 56 17.62 -2.94 7.00
C MET A 56 18.24 -1.62 7.46
N PRO A 57 19.55 -1.39 7.24
CA PRO A 57 20.17 -0.11 7.59
C PRO A 57 19.47 1.06 6.91
N SER A 58 19.19 2.13 7.66
CA SER A 58 18.43 3.30 7.16
C SER A 58 19.03 3.92 5.89
N LYS A 59 20.36 3.88 5.78
CA LYS A 59 21.14 4.44 4.65
C LYS A 59 21.17 3.52 3.40
N LYS A 60 20.55 2.33 3.46
CA LYS A 60 20.53 1.32 2.38
C LYS A 60 19.12 0.83 2.04
N MET A 61 18.09 1.54 2.51
CA MET A 61 16.70 1.18 2.28
C MET A 61 16.07 2.20 1.34
N SER A 62 15.31 1.74 0.36
CA SER A 62 14.58 2.61 -0.57
C SER A 62 13.44 1.86 -1.23
N LEU A 63 12.45 2.61 -1.71
CA LEU A 63 11.49 2.10 -2.70
C LEU A 63 11.80 2.60 -4.11
N ASN A 64 12.76 3.51 -4.26
CA ASN A 64 13.21 3.96 -5.55
C ASN A 64 14.28 3.02 -6.08
N LEU A 65 13.98 2.32 -7.17
CA LEU A 65 14.97 1.48 -7.86
C LEU A 65 16.15 2.31 -8.42
N ASP A 66 15.93 3.60 -8.65
CA ASP A 66 16.95 4.50 -9.21
C ASP A 66 17.77 5.24 -8.12
N ASP A 67 17.40 5.10 -6.84
CA ASP A 67 18.08 5.76 -5.71
C ASP A 67 17.97 4.93 -4.43
N GLU A 68 18.99 4.10 -4.16
CA GLU A 68 19.07 3.23 -2.98
C GLU A 68 19.11 4.00 -1.64
N THR A 69 19.34 5.32 -1.69
CA THR A 69 19.49 6.17 -0.50
C THR A 69 18.29 7.10 -0.26
N GLU A 70 17.24 6.99 -1.08
CA GLU A 70 16.13 7.95 -1.07
C GLU A 70 15.41 8.03 0.27
N PHE A 71 15.21 6.91 0.96
CA PHE A 71 14.59 6.92 2.28
C PHE A 71 15.40 7.77 3.28
N TRP A 72 16.73 7.62 3.26
CA TRP A 72 17.61 8.41 4.11
C TRP A 72 17.57 9.89 3.75
N LYS A 73 17.60 10.22 2.46
CA LYS A 73 17.49 11.60 1.98
C LYS A 73 16.16 12.23 2.42
N TRP A 74 15.05 11.50 2.26
CA TRP A 74 13.73 11.91 2.72
C TRP A 74 13.72 12.15 4.23
N TYR A 75 14.28 11.21 5.01
CA TYR A 75 14.36 11.33 6.47
C TYR A 75 15.13 12.58 6.91
N LYS A 76 16.20 12.96 6.21
CA LYS A 76 16.97 14.18 6.53
C LYS A 76 16.26 15.48 6.14
N GLN A 77 15.23 15.42 5.29
CA GLN A 77 14.51 16.60 4.78
C GLN A 77 13.19 16.86 5.51
N GLN A 78 12.56 15.81 6.07
CA GLN A 78 11.36 15.95 6.88
C GLN A 78 11.65 16.51 8.29
N THR A 79 10.63 16.99 8.99
CA THR A 79 10.75 17.64 10.32
C THR A 79 10.00 16.93 11.44
N ASP A 80 9.21 15.90 11.13
CA ASP A 80 8.32 15.20 12.06
C ASP A 80 9.06 14.23 12.98
N PHE A 81 10.20 13.70 12.53
CA PHE A 81 11.00 12.70 13.23
C PHE A 81 12.44 13.17 13.40
N ASN A 82 12.97 13.01 14.62
CA ASN A 82 14.36 13.34 14.92
C ASN A 82 14.98 12.27 15.83
N PHE A 83 15.73 11.37 15.22
CA PHE A 83 16.58 10.37 15.84
C PHE A 83 18.05 10.70 15.51
N ASP A 84 18.91 10.62 16.52
CA ASP A 84 20.34 10.92 16.39
C ASP A 84 21.08 9.79 15.65
N GLU A 85 21.55 10.09 14.43
CA GLU A 85 22.24 9.18 13.49
C GLU A 85 21.86 7.68 13.59
N PRO A 86 20.57 7.33 13.37
CA PRO A 86 20.08 5.98 13.61
C PRO A 86 20.59 4.99 12.57
N ALA A 87 21.25 3.92 13.04
CA ALA A 87 21.62 2.79 12.18
C ALA A 87 20.37 2.11 11.58
N TYR A 88 19.31 1.98 12.39
CA TYR A 88 18.00 1.47 12.02
C TYR A 88 16.92 2.41 12.56
N LEU A 89 16.00 2.83 11.70
CA LEU A 89 14.88 3.70 12.07
C LEU A 89 13.68 2.87 12.56
N PRO A 90 12.81 3.44 13.42
CA PRO A 90 11.51 2.84 13.68
C PRO A 90 10.75 2.60 12.38
N ARG A 91 10.09 1.46 12.28
CA ARG A 91 9.38 1.02 11.07
C ARG A 91 8.28 2.00 10.68
N PHE A 92 7.63 2.67 11.63
CA PHE A 92 6.63 3.67 11.30
C PHE A 92 7.21 4.84 10.50
N VAL A 93 8.48 5.20 10.69
CA VAL A 93 9.16 6.27 9.92
C VAL A 93 9.24 5.89 8.45
N PHE A 94 9.53 4.62 8.15
CA PHE A 94 9.44 4.11 6.77
C PHE A 94 8.02 4.14 6.23
N GLY A 95 7.02 3.89 7.09
CA GLY A 95 5.61 4.09 6.79
C GLY A 95 5.27 5.51 6.32
N HIS A 96 5.76 6.53 7.02
CA HIS A 96 5.56 7.93 6.64
C HIS A 96 6.27 8.31 5.35
N TYR A 97 7.47 7.76 5.11
CA TYR A 97 8.16 7.88 3.84
C TYR A 97 7.27 7.41 2.68
N MET A 98 6.72 6.20 2.75
CA MET A 98 5.82 5.66 1.71
C MET A 98 4.57 6.54 1.52
N LYS A 99 3.96 6.97 2.62
CA LYS A 99 2.74 7.80 2.60
C LYS A 99 3.00 9.17 1.96
N SER A 100 4.18 9.74 2.16
CA SER A 100 4.56 11.03 1.56
C SER A 100 4.62 10.95 0.03
N TYR A 101 5.19 9.88 -0.53
CA TYR A 101 5.25 9.67 -1.97
C TYR A 101 3.89 9.36 -2.56
N LEU A 102 3.07 8.54 -1.88
CA LEU A 102 1.70 8.33 -2.29
C LEU A 102 0.93 9.66 -2.35
N SER A 103 1.03 10.50 -1.30
CA SER A 103 0.38 11.81 -1.28
C SER A 103 0.90 12.75 -2.36
N MET A 104 2.20 12.70 -2.67
CA MET A 104 2.78 13.46 -3.77
C MET A 104 2.17 13.03 -5.11
N TYR A 105 2.08 11.73 -5.39
CA TYR A 105 1.53 11.22 -6.64
C TYR A 105 0.05 11.54 -6.81
N THR A 106 -0.78 11.32 -5.79
CA THR A 106 -2.22 11.61 -5.86
C THR A 106 -2.52 13.10 -6.01
N LYS A 107 -1.65 13.99 -5.52
CA LYS A 107 -1.77 15.44 -5.75
C LYS A 107 -1.27 15.86 -7.13
N LYS A 108 -0.21 15.22 -7.62
CA LYS A 108 0.47 15.61 -8.86
C LYS A 108 -0.29 15.14 -10.11
N TYR A 109 -0.90 13.96 -10.04
CA TYR A 109 -1.47 13.29 -11.22
C TYR A 109 -2.99 13.17 -11.10
N PRO A 110 -3.75 13.84 -11.98
CA PRO A 110 -5.22 13.86 -11.90
C PRO A 110 -5.88 12.55 -12.32
N ASN A 111 -5.15 11.66 -13.00
CA ASN A 111 -5.60 10.32 -13.40
C ASN A 111 -5.44 9.27 -12.28
N ILE A 112 -5.12 9.70 -11.05
CA ILE A 112 -5.06 8.83 -9.87
C ILE A 112 -6.21 9.19 -8.93
N SER A 113 -7.06 8.22 -8.61
CA SER A 113 -8.11 8.36 -7.60
C SER A 113 -7.92 7.39 -6.44
N THR A 114 -8.35 7.78 -5.24
CA THR A 114 -8.27 6.95 -4.04
C THR A 114 -9.66 6.53 -3.57
N ASN A 115 -9.84 5.25 -3.28
CA ASN A 115 -11.03 4.66 -2.72
C ASN A 115 -10.70 4.03 -1.35
N TYR A 116 -11.44 4.45 -0.32
CA TYR A 116 -11.21 4.00 1.05
C TYR A 116 -12.10 2.84 1.49
N ASN A 117 -12.98 2.37 0.61
CA ASN A 117 -13.86 1.26 0.92
C ASN A 117 -13.09 -0.05 0.73
N LYS A 118 -13.24 -0.95 1.70
CA LYS A 118 -12.64 -2.28 1.62
C LYS A 118 -13.21 -3.02 0.41
N VAL A 119 -12.32 -3.53 -0.45
CA VAL A 119 -12.71 -4.46 -1.51
C VAL A 119 -13.14 -5.77 -0.86
N GLN A 120 -14.36 -6.19 -1.16
CA GLN A 120 -14.97 -7.40 -0.62
C GLN A 120 -14.76 -8.57 -1.57
N GLU A 121 -14.97 -8.33 -2.86
CA GLU A 121 -14.99 -9.36 -3.89
C GLU A 121 -14.46 -8.82 -5.22
N ILE A 122 -13.95 -9.72 -6.05
CA ILE A 122 -13.47 -9.43 -7.40
C ILE A 122 -14.01 -10.51 -8.33
N TYR A 123 -14.71 -10.08 -9.38
CA TYR A 123 -15.23 -10.97 -10.42
C TYR A 123 -14.51 -10.73 -11.74
N THR A 124 -14.56 -11.73 -12.63
CA THR A 124 -14.09 -11.62 -14.01
C THR A 124 -15.07 -12.33 -14.93
N ASN A 125 -15.15 -11.91 -16.20
CA ASN A 125 -15.78 -12.73 -17.23
C ASN A 125 -15.04 -14.08 -17.33
N SER A 126 -15.81 -15.16 -17.48
CA SER A 126 -15.35 -16.55 -17.33
C SER A 126 -15.51 -17.38 -18.60
N ASN A 127 -15.73 -16.73 -19.74
CA ASN A 127 -15.73 -17.43 -21.02
C ASN A 127 -14.31 -17.93 -21.33
N ILE A 128 -14.17 -19.24 -21.50
CA ILE A 128 -12.89 -19.95 -21.63
C ILE A 128 -12.04 -19.44 -22.82
N ASP A 129 -12.67 -18.87 -23.84
CA ASP A 129 -12.03 -18.39 -25.06
C ASP A 129 -11.74 -16.88 -25.06
N GLU A 130 -12.11 -16.15 -24.01
CA GLU A 130 -11.99 -14.71 -23.95
C GLU A 130 -10.64 -14.30 -23.36
N THR A 131 -9.76 -13.74 -24.22
CA THR A 131 -8.41 -13.33 -23.83
C THR A 131 -8.35 -11.94 -23.19
N ASN A 132 -9.38 -11.12 -23.43
CA ASN A 132 -9.52 -9.81 -22.82
C ASN A 132 -10.43 -9.93 -21.58
N LEU A 133 -9.80 -10.08 -20.42
CA LEU A 133 -10.51 -10.15 -19.15
C LEU A 133 -10.97 -8.76 -18.72
N THR A 134 -12.20 -8.66 -18.24
CA THR A 134 -12.71 -7.47 -17.54
C THR A 134 -12.92 -7.83 -16.08
N TYR A 135 -12.29 -7.08 -15.18
CA TYR A 135 -12.41 -7.28 -13.75
C TYR A 135 -13.47 -6.35 -13.16
N TYR A 136 -14.28 -6.87 -12.25
CA TYR A 136 -15.29 -6.12 -11.51
C TYR A 136 -14.90 -6.08 -10.04
N ILE A 137 -14.70 -4.88 -9.49
CA ILE A 137 -14.32 -4.69 -8.09
C ILE A 137 -15.53 -4.23 -7.28
N CYS A 138 -15.81 -4.98 -6.22
CA CYS A 138 -16.97 -4.78 -5.36
C CYS A 138 -16.53 -4.23 -4.01
N THR A 139 -16.93 -3.00 -3.69
CA THR A 139 -16.71 -2.42 -2.35
C THR A 139 -17.95 -2.45 -1.45
N THR A 140 -19.10 -2.77 -2.03
CA THR A 140 -20.37 -2.95 -1.31
C THR A 140 -21.17 -4.10 -1.93
N ASN A 141 -22.19 -4.57 -1.22
CA ASN A 141 -23.12 -5.60 -1.70
C ASN A 141 -24.06 -5.11 -2.82
N SER A 142 -23.96 -3.84 -3.26
CA SER A 142 -24.77 -3.31 -4.34
C SER A 142 -24.00 -3.35 -5.66
N GLU A 143 -24.52 -4.09 -6.64
CA GLU A 143 -23.99 -4.18 -8.01
C GLU A 143 -23.86 -2.82 -8.70
N GLN A 144 -24.71 -1.86 -8.34
CA GLN A 144 -24.68 -0.50 -8.88
C GLN A 144 -23.40 0.28 -8.51
N SER A 145 -22.65 -0.20 -7.52
CA SER A 145 -21.40 0.42 -7.06
C SER A 145 -20.15 -0.18 -7.68
N TRP A 146 -20.30 -1.24 -8.48
CA TRP A 146 -19.15 -1.98 -9.02
C TRP A 146 -18.42 -1.13 -10.07
N GLN A 147 -17.10 -1.20 -10.02
CA GLN A 147 -16.24 -0.54 -11.00
C GLN A 147 -15.53 -1.60 -11.84
N THR A 148 -15.40 -1.33 -13.13
CA THR A 148 -14.75 -2.22 -14.10
C THR A 148 -13.32 -1.80 -14.37
N TYR A 149 -12.43 -2.78 -14.56
CA TYR A 149 -11.01 -2.59 -14.76
C TYR A 149 -10.45 -3.51 -15.83
N ASP A 150 -9.47 -2.99 -16.58
CA ASP A 150 -8.70 -3.77 -17.55
C ASP A 150 -7.58 -4.56 -16.86
N TYR A 151 -7.02 -4.00 -15.77
CA TYR A 151 -5.95 -4.63 -14.99
C TYR A 151 -6.18 -4.44 -13.49
N VAL A 152 -5.83 -5.46 -12.72
CA VAL A 152 -5.87 -5.43 -11.26
C VAL A 152 -4.52 -5.89 -10.70
N PHE A 153 -3.91 -5.03 -9.89
CA PHE A 153 -2.76 -5.39 -9.05
C PHE A 153 -3.26 -5.71 -7.64
N LEU A 154 -3.12 -6.99 -7.24
CA LEU A 154 -3.41 -7.44 -5.89
C LEU A 154 -2.16 -7.32 -5.01
N THR A 155 -2.13 -6.28 -4.18
CA THR A 155 -1.02 -5.93 -3.28
C THR A 155 -1.46 -5.91 -1.82
N CYS A 156 -2.41 -6.77 -1.47
CA CYS A 156 -3.05 -6.85 -0.14
C CYS A 156 -2.12 -7.31 1.00
N GLY A 157 -0.88 -7.73 0.69
CA GLY A 157 0.05 -8.26 1.67
C GLY A 157 -0.32 -9.66 2.17
N THR A 158 0.26 -10.07 3.29
CA THR A 158 -0.04 -11.37 3.91
C THR A 158 -1.38 -11.34 4.62
N PHE A 159 -2.18 -12.40 4.48
CA PHE A 159 -3.41 -12.57 5.27
C PHE A 159 -3.12 -12.74 6.76
N ALA A 160 -4.14 -12.45 7.58
CA ALA A 160 -4.05 -12.55 9.02
C ALA A 160 -3.56 -13.94 9.44
N TYR A 161 -2.67 -13.99 10.43
CA TYR A 161 -2.29 -15.27 11.03
C TYR A 161 -3.53 -15.93 11.64
N HIS A 162 -3.61 -17.24 11.42
CA HIS A 162 -4.51 -18.11 12.14
C HIS A 162 -4.24 -17.92 13.65
N ASP A 163 -5.30 -17.75 14.44
CA ASP A 163 -5.21 -17.59 15.89
C ASP A 163 -5.65 -18.89 16.57
N PRO A 164 -4.84 -19.97 16.49
CA PRO A 164 -5.23 -21.28 17.00
C PRO A 164 -5.45 -21.26 18.52
N TYR A 165 -4.92 -20.25 19.21
CA TYR A 165 -4.99 -20.11 20.65
C TYR A 165 -6.12 -19.17 21.12
N ASN A 166 -6.89 -18.58 20.19
CA ASN A 166 -7.97 -17.62 20.49
C ASN A 166 -7.53 -16.47 21.42
N LEU A 167 -6.31 -15.97 21.18
CA LEU A 167 -5.67 -14.94 21.99
C LEU A 167 -6.00 -13.52 21.50
N LYS A 168 -6.55 -13.37 20.30
CA LYS A 168 -7.03 -12.09 19.77
C LYS A 168 -8.04 -11.46 20.75
N GLY A 169 -7.74 -10.25 21.21
CA GLY A 169 -8.61 -9.46 22.11
C GLY A 169 -8.44 -9.75 23.60
N LYS A 170 -7.56 -10.69 24.00
CA LYS A 170 -7.27 -10.96 25.41
C LYS A 170 -6.34 -9.89 26.01
N LYS A 171 -6.61 -9.48 27.25
CA LYS A 171 -5.75 -8.54 28.00
C LYS A 171 -4.34 -9.14 28.17
N ARG A 172 -3.31 -8.30 28.13
CA ARG A 172 -1.87 -8.64 28.33
C ARG A 172 -1.21 -9.45 27.20
N ILE A 173 -1.86 -9.59 26.06
CA ILE A 173 -1.25 -10.19 24.87
C ILE A 173 -0.93 -9.08 23.88
N TYR A 174 0.37 -8.83 23.69
CA TYR A 174 0.85 -7.87 22.70
C TYR A 174 0.70 -8.48 21.30
N ARG A 175 0.00 -7.76 20.41
CA ARG A 175 -0.03 -8.12 18.99
C ARG A 175 1.35 -7.85 18.39
N TYR A 176 1.95 -8.83 17.73
CA TYR A 176 2.81 -8.51 16.59
C TYR A 176 1.90 -7.95 15.51
N ALA A 177 2.21 -6.76 14.96
CA ALA A 177 1.41 -6.17 13.89
C ALA A 177 1.55 -7.00 12.62
N LEU A 178 0.72 -8.04 12.50
CA LEU A 178 0.51 -8.82 11.31
C LEU A 178 -1.00 -8.83 11.09
N SER A 179 -1.36 -8.25 9.95
CA SER A 179 -2.66 -7.94 9.36
C SER A 179 -3.92 -8.56 9.97
N ASN A 180 -5.00 -7.76 10.02
CA ASN A 180 -6.37 -8.23 9.94
C ASN A 180 -6.87 -7.86 8.54
N ILE A 181 -6.63 -8.73 7.55
CA ILE A 181 -7.40 -8.70 6.29
C ILE A 181 -8.69 -9.47 6.56
#